data_AF-A0A656JHY3-F1
#
_entry.id   AF-A0A656JHY3-F1
#
_cell.length_a   1.000
_cell.length_b   1.000
_cell.length_c   1.000
_cell.angle_alpha   90.00
_cell.angle_beta   90.00
_cell.angle_gamma   90.00
#
_symmetry.space_group_name_H-M   'P 1'
#
loop_
_entity.id
_entity.type
_entity.pdbx_description
1 polymer ?
#
loop_
_entity_poly.entity_id
_entity_poly.type
_entity_poly.pdbx_seq_one_letter_code
_entity_poly.pdbx_strand_id
1 'polypeptide(L)' 'MTGRDVLVLKADVGGLRANYLLTSQRTPNPFDMGALRTFRMPGQL' A
#
# COMPACT_ATOMS: atom_id res chain seq x y z
N MET A 1 6.59 8.51 -17.72
CA MET A 1 7.55 8.64 -16.61
C MET A 1 6.79 8.32 -15.33
N THR A 2 6.78 7.05 -14.92
CA THR A 2 6.07 6.63 -13.71
C THR A 2 6.89 7.07 -12.51
N GLY A 3 6.48 8.20 -11.93
CA GLY A 3 7.08 8.75 -10.72
C GLY A 3 7.03 7.71 -9.60
N ARG A 4 8.10 7.65 -8.81
CA ARG A 4 8.18 6.87 -7.58
C ARG A 4 6.93 7.12 -6.74
N ASP A 5 6.12 6.10 -6.56
CA ASP A 5 4.93 6.22 -5.74
C ASP A 5 5.31 6.27 -4.27
N VAL A 6 4.88 7.33 -3.60
CA VAL A 6 5.11 7.58 -2.17
C VAL A 6 3.76 7.67 -1.46
N LEU A 7 3.58 6.90 -0.39
CA LEU A 7 2.38 6.91 0.44
C LEU A 7 2.75 7.13 1.90
N VAL A 8 1.98 7.95 2.61
CA VAL A 8 2.11 8.08 4.07
C VAL A 8 1.09 7.17 4.75
N LEU A 9 1.59 6.16 5.46
CA LEU A 9 0.77 5.33 6.34
C LEU A 9 0.74 5.96 7.73
N LYS A 10 -0.45 6.21 8.25
CA LYS A 10 -0.67 6.63 9.63
C LYS A 10 -1.36 5.50 10.37
N ALA A 11 -0.76 5.04 11.45
CA ALA A 11 -1.30 3.98 12.30
C ALA A 11 -1.45 4.50 13.73
N ASP A 12 -2.53 4.08 14.39
CA ASP A 12 -2.67 4.18 15.84
C ASP A 12 -2.37 2.79 16.43
N VAL A 13 -1.37 2.72 17.30
CA VAL A 13 -0.93 1.47 17.94
C VAL A 13 -0.94 1.70 19.44
N GLY A 14 -2.03 1.29 20.10
CA GLY A 14 -2.18 1.44 21.55
C GLY A 14 -2.19 2.89 22.01
N GLY A 15 -2.77 3.81 21.23
CA GLY A 15 -2.79 5.25 21.52
C GLY A 15 -1.53 6.00 21.10
N LEU A 16 -0.52 5.31 20.56
CA LEU A 16 0.65 5.92 19.94
C LEU A 16 0.44 6.09 18.43
N ARG A 17 0.78 7.27 17.91
CA ARG A 17 0.73 7.56 16.48
C ARG A 17 2.04 7.16 15.82
N ALA A 18 1.96 6.22 14.89
CA ALA A 18 3.08 5.85 14.02
C ALA A 18 2.84 6.36 12.59
N ASN A 19 3.80 7.10 12.04
CA ASN A 19 3.75 7.60 10.68
C ASN A 19 4.91 6.97 9.88
N TYR A 20 4.59 6.26 8.81
CA TYR A 20 5.55 5.62 7.94
C TYR A 20 5.44 6.16 6.51
N LEU A 21 6.59 6.34 5.88
CA LEU A 21 6.68 6.69 4.47
C LEU A 21 6.96 5.41 3.68
N LEU A 22 5.98 4.98 2.90
CA LEU A 22 6.06 3.82 2.03
C LEU A 22 6.50 4.25 0.64
N THR A 23 7.41 3.51 0.04
CA THR A 23 7.89 3.77 -1.33
C THR A 23 7.90 2.49 -2.14
N SER A 24 7.48 2.58 -3.39
CA SER A 24 7.60 1.48 -4.35
C SER A 24 8.40 1.91 -5.56
N GLN A 25 9.26 1.02 -6.03
CA GLN A 25 9.92 1.12 -7.34
C GLN A 25 9.26 0.21 -8.38
N ARG A 26 8.25 -0.59 -7.98
CA ARG A 26 7.54 -1.55 -8.84
C ARG A 26 6.21 -0.97 -9.28
N THR A 27 5.86 -1.24 -10.54
CA THR A 27 4.56 -0.95 -11.15
C THR A 27 3.85 -2.27 -11.48
N PRO A 28 2.58 -2.47 -11.07
CA PRO A 28 1.76 -1.57 -10.25
C PRO A 28 2.27 -1.47 -8.80
N ASN A 29 2.01 -0.34 -8.15
CA ASN A 29 2.41 -0.10 -6.77
C ASN A 29 1.71 -1.10 -5.82
N PRO A 30 2.43 -1.88 -5.00
CA PRO A 30 1.83 -2.82 -4.06
C PRO A 30 1.02 -2.15 -2.94
N PHE A 31 1.17 -0.85 -2.74
CA PHE A 31 0.42 -0.06 -1.75
C PHE A 31 -0.78 0.68 -2.35
N ASP A 32 -1.07 0.47 -3.63
CA ASP A 32 -2.26 1.07 -4.24
C ASP A 32 -3.53 0.43 -3.67
N MET A 33 -4.29 1.22 -2.89
CA MET A 33 -5.53 0.79 -2.28
C MET A 33 -6.62 0.42 -3.30
N GLY A 34 -6.58 0.97 -4.52
CA GLY A 34 -7.47 0.57 -5.60
C GLY A 34 -7.21 -0.87 -6.04
N ALA A 35 -5.94 -1.21 -6.25
CA ALA A 35 -5.51 -2.57 -6.57
C ALA A 35 -5.78 -3.55 -5.41
N LEU A 36 -5.46 -3.16 -4.18
CA LEU A 36 -5.67 -4.02 -3.00
C LEU A 36 -7.15 -4.32 -2.74
N ARG A 37 -8.05 -3.34 -2.91
CA ARG A 37 -9.50 -3.53 -2.69
C ARG A 37 -10.16 -4.40 -3.75
N THR A 38 -9.60 -4.45 -4.95
CA THR A 38 -10.14 -5.22 -6.08
C THR A 38 -9.47 -6.56 -6.26
N PHE A 39 -8.39 -6.82 -5.50
CA PHE A 39 -7.66 -8.08 -5.53
C PHE A 39 -8.57 -9.25 -5.16
N ARG A 40 -8.65 -10.23 -6.06
CA ARG A 40 -9.30 -11.54 -5.83
C ARG A 40 -8.21 -12.59 -5.78
N MET A 41 -8.25 -13.46 -4.77
CA MET A 41 -7.34 -14.61 -4.74
C MET A 41 -7.58 -15.46 -6.01
N PRO A 42 -6.55 -15.76 -6.81
CA PRO A 42 -6.72 -16.57 -7.99
C PRO A 42 -7.04 -18.01 -7.55
N GLY A 43 -8.31 -18.40 -7.71
CA GLY A 43 -8.82 -19.77 -7.64
C GLY A 43 -8.52 -20.52 -6.35
N GLN A 44 -9.51 -20.65 -5.47
CA GLN A 44 -9.49 -21.73 -4.48
C GLN A 44 -9.72 -23.03 -5.25
N LEU A 45 -8.64 -23.77 -5.53
CA LEU A 45 -8.67 -25.11 -6.12
C LEU A 45 -9.10 -26.14 -5.08
#